data_AF-A0A971M3B0-F1
#
_entry.id   AF-A0A971M3B0-F1
#
_cell.length_a   1.000
_cell.length_b   1.000
_cell.length_c   1.000
_cell.angle_alpha   90.00
_cell.angle_beta   90.00
_cell.angle_gamma   90.00
#
_symmetry.space_group_name_H-M   'P 1'
#
loop_
_entity.id
_entity.type
_entity.pdbx_description
1 polymer ?
#
loop_
_entity_poly.entity_id
_entity_poly.type
_entity_poly.pdbx_seq_one_letter_code
_entity_poly.pdbx_strand_id
1 'polypeptide(L)'
;MKLTESLAKAVNVRQACAALAVPRASFYRWQNPEEDECRERQRSAPPLALSGEEEKAVLAILHADRFVDQAPLEVYNTLLDEG
;
A
#
# COMPACT_ATOMS: atom_id res chain seq x y z
N MET A 1 -5.28 7.29 18.00
CA MET A 1 -4.65 8.38 18.77
C MET A 1 -5.42 8.68 20.06
N LYS A 2 -5.64 7.66 20.91
CA LYS A 2 -6.53 7.78 22.08
C LYS A 2 -5.96 8.67 23.20
N LEU A 3 -4.64 8.66 23.39
CA LEU A 3 -3.96 9.45 24.42
C LEU A 3 -3.94 10.95 24.09
N THR A 4 -3.80 11.30 22.81
CA THR A 4 -3.93 12.68 22.31
C THR A 4 -5.36 13.19 22.43
N GLU A 5 -6.34 12.34 22.15
CA GLU A 5 -7.77 12.67 22.29
C GLU A 5 -8.15 12.91 23.76
N SER A 6 -7.68 12.06 24.69
CA SER A 6 -7.93 12.25 26.12
C SER A 6 -7.30 13.54 26.65
N LEU A 7 -6.06 13.85 26.23
CA LEU A 7 -5.39 15.08 26.63
C LEU A 7 -6.06 16.32 26.01
N ALA A 8 -6.55 16.21 24.77
CA ALA A 8 -7.24 17.30 24.09
C ALA A 8 -8.53 17.74 24.81
N LYS A 9 -9.19 16.84 25.56
CA LYS A 9 -10.36 17.18 26.40
C LYS A 9 -10.01 18.10 27.59
N ALA A 10 -8.76 18.07 28.05
CA ALA A 10 -8.32 18.84 29.21
C ALA A 10 -7.67 20.19 28.86
N VAL A 11 -6.91 20.26 27.76
CA VAL A 11 -6.14 21.48 27.40
C VAL A 11 -6.59 22.12 26.09
N ASN A 12 -6.56 21.35 25.00
CA ASN A 12 -7.10 21.57 23.66
C ASN A 12 -6.28 20.71 22.67
N VAL A 13 -6.80 20.50 21.45
CA VAL A 13 -6.15 19.66 20.43
C VAL A 13 -4.74 20.16 20.06
N ARG A 14 -4.52 21.48 19.97
CA ARG A 14 -3.21 22.04 19.56
C ARG A 14 -2.14 21.71 20.58
N GLN A 15 -2.42 21.95 21.85
CA GLN A 15 -1.49 21.70 22.95
C GLN A 15 -1.31 20.20 23.18
N ALA A 16 -2.37 19.39 23.06
CA ALA A 16 -2.26 17.95 23.17
C ALA A 16 -1.41 17.33 22.05
N CYS A 17 -1.61 17.76 20.79
CA CYS A 17 -0.80 17.32 19.66
C CYS A 17 0.68 17.75 19.82
N ALA A 18 0.92 18.99 20.26
CA ALA A 18 2.28 19.49 20.49
C ALA A 18 2.99 18.74 21.63
N ALA A 19 2.30 18.49 22.75
CA ALA A 19 2.87 17.80 23.91
C ALA A 19 3.21 16.33 23.63
N LEU A 20 2.49 15.69 22.69
CA LEU A 20 2.67 14.28 22.34
C LEU A 20 3.39 14.09 21.00
N ALA A 21 3.95 15.16 20.42
CA ALA A 21 4.63 15.16 19.12
C ALA A 21 3.79 14.53 17.99
N VAL A 22 2.47 14.71 18.02
CA VAL A 22 1.55 14.21 17.00
C VAL A 22 1.28 15.31 15.97
N PRO A 23 1.45 15.07 14.66
CA PRO A 23 1.02 16.01 13.64
C PRO A 23 -0.48 16.24 13.70
N ARG A 24 -0.90 17.51 13.79
CA ARG A 24 -2.30 17.89 13.96
C ARG A 24 -3.19 17.39 12.79
N ALA A 25 -2.64 17.34 11.58
CA ALA A 25 -3.31 16.79 10.41
C ALA A 25 -3.63 15.30 10.57
N SER A 26 -2.71 14.52 11.13
CA SER A 26 -2.91 13.09 11.39
C SER A 26 -3.93 12.86 12.50
N PHE A 27 -4.00 13.76 13.50
CA PHE A 27 -5.03 13.73 14.55
C PHE A 27 -6.44 13.89 14.00
N TYR A 28 -6.66 14.89 13.13
CA TYR A 28 -7.98 15.09 12.53
C TYR A 28 -8.35 13.99 11.52
N ARG A 29 -7.40 13.48 10.73
CA ARG A 29 -7.63 12.31 9.86
C ARG A 29 -8.07 11.08 10.66
N TRP A 30 -7.35 10.78 11.74
CA TRP A 30 -7.68 9.67 12.62
C TRP A 30 -9.05 9.82 13.31
N GLN A 31 -9.46 11.05 13.63
CA GLN A 31 -10.75 11.33 14.26
C GLN A 31 -11.93 11.23 13.28
N ASN A 32 -11.69 11.33 11.98
CA ASN A 32 -12.72 11.30 10.95
C ASN A 32 -12.52 10.13 9.97
N PRO A 33 -12.69 8.88 10.43
CA PRO A 33 -12.44 7.69 9.62
C PRO A 33 -13.36 7.60 8.39
N GLU A 34 -14.57 8.14 8.44
CA GLU A 34 -15.53 8.13 7.32
C GLU A 34 -15.01 8.90 6.08
N GLU A 35 -14.19 9.95 6.28
CA GLU A 35 -13.51 10.64 5.18
C GLU A 35 -12.32 9.84 4.62
N ASP A 36 -11.68 9.00 5.43
CA ASP A 36 -10.60 8.11 5.02
C ASP A 36 -11.13 6.79 4.39
N GLU A 37 -12.32 6.31 4.76
CA GLU A 37 -13.02 5.23 4.03
C GLU A 37 -13.36 5.65 2.59
N CYS A 38 -13.67 6.93 2.38
CA CYS A 38 -13.77 7.51 1.03
C CYS A 38 -12.43 7.53 0.26
N ARG A 39 -11.28 7.47 0.95
CA ARG A 39 -9.94 7.34 0.34
C ARG A 39 -9.50 5.90 0.14
N GLU A 40 -10.07 4.98 0.91
CA GLU A 40 -10.04 3.54 0.64
C GLU A 40 -10.98 3.15 -0.52
N ARG A 41 -11.36 4.12 -1.37
CA ARG A 41 -11.71 3.84 -2.76
C ARG A 41 -10.61 2.94 -3.32
N GLN A 42 -10.92 1.65 -3.39
CA GLN A 42 -10.12 0.63 -4.04
C GLN A 42 -9.64 1.25 -5.34
N ARG A 43 -8.34 1.53 -5.42
CA ARG A 43 -7.77 2.10 -6.65
C ARG A 43 -8.17 1.14 -7.75
N SER A 44 -8.91 1.64 -8.73
CA SER A 44 -9.25 0.85 -9.89
C SER A 44 -7.95 0.27 -10.45
N ALA A 45 -7.97 -1.01 -10.79
CA ALA A 45 -6.83 -1.66 -11.39
C ALA A 45 -6.39 -0.82 -12.62
N PRO A 46 -5.07 -0.60 -12.81
CA PRO A 46 -4.61 0.09 -14.00
C PRO A 46 -5.09 -0.66 -15.24
N PRO A 47 -5.34 0.03 -16.37
CA PRO A 47 -5.87 -0.59 -17.58
C PRO A 47 -4.95 -1.68 -18.17
N LEU A 48 -3.68 -1.68 -17.76
CA LEU A 48 -2.65 -2.65 -18.15
C LEU A 48 -2.28 -3.61 -17.00
N ALA A 49 -3.13 -3.73 -15.98
CA ALA A 49 -2.94 -4.75 -14.96
C ALA A 49 -3.10 -6.14 -15.58
N LEU A 50 -2.23 -7.07 -15.17
CA LEU A 50 -2.45 -8.48 -15.46
C LEU A 50 -3.76 -8.92 -14.80
N SER A 51 -4.55 -9.69 -15.54
CA SER A 51 -5.62 -10.50 -15.00
C SER A 51 -5.04 -11.58 -14.07
N GLY A 52 -5.88 -12.13 -13.18
CA GLY A 52 -5.44 -13.21 -12.29
C GLY A 52 -5.05 -14.49 -13.03
N GLU A 53 -5.47 -14.67 -14.28
CA GLU A 53 -5.03 -15.78 -15.13
C GLU A 53 -3.63 -15.52 -15.70
N GLU A 54 -3.39 -14.30 -16.19
CA GLU A 54 -2.07 -13.89 -16.69
C GLU A 54 -1.01 -13.91 -15.59
N GLU A 55 -1.35 -13.44 -14.38
CA GLU A 55 -0.44 -13.50 -13.22
C GLU A 55 -0.03 -14.94 -12.89
N LYS A 56 -0.99 -15.87 -12.89
CA LYS A 56 -0.70 -17.29 -12.65
C LYS A 56 0.17 -17.90 -13.75
N ALA A 57 -0.08 -17.53 -15.01
CA ALA A 57 0.75 -18.00 -16.13
C ALA A 57 2.19 -17.51 -16.00
N VAL A 58 2.40 -16.23 -15.67
CA VAL A 58 3.74 -15.67 -15.43
C VAL A 58 4.43 -16.38 -14.27
N LEU A 59 3.75 -16.58 -13.14
CA LEU A 59 4.31 -17.30 -12.00
C LEU A 59 4.67 -18.74 -12.32
N ALA A 60 3.87 -19.44 -13.13
CA ALA A 60 4.18 -20.80 -13.56
C ALA A 60 5.48 -20.86 -14.40
N ILE A 61 5.71 -19.85 -15.25
CA ILE A 61 6.96 -19.74 -16.03
C ILE A 61 8.14 -19.43 -15.09
N LEU A 62 8.00 -18.45 -14.21
CA LEU A 62 9.07 -18.07 -13.27
C LEU A 62 9.46 -19.21 -12.31
N HIS A 63 8.51 -20.08 -11.96
CA HIS A 63 8.76 -21.27 -11.14
C HIS A 63 9.24 -22.50 -11.91
N ALA A 64 9.42 -22.42 -13.24
CA ALA A 64 9.95 -23.54 -14.00
C ALA A 64 11.40 -23.85 -13.59
N ASP A 65 11.79 -25.13 -13.61
CA ASP A 65 13.12 -25.58 -13.16
C ASP A 65 14.28 -24.85 -13.86
N ARG A 66 14.09 -24.43 -15.12
CA ARG A 66 15.10 -23.69 -15.89
C ARG A 66 15.35 -22.25 -15.40
N PHE A 67 14.40 -21.67 -14.67
CA PHE A 67 14.41 -20.27 -14.24
C PHE A 67 14.50 -20.10 -12.71
N VAL A 68 14.60 -21.19 -11.95
CA VAL A 68 14.52 -21.21 -10.48
C VAL A 68 15.54 -20.31 -9.78
N ASP A 69 16.74 -20.17 -10.35
CA ASP A 69 17.85 -19.38 -9.80
C ASP A 69 18.10 -18.07 -10.58
N GLN A 70 17.22 -17.70 -11.51
CA GLN A 70 17.39 -16.53 -12.37
C GLN A 70 16.53 -15.36 -11.90
N ALA A 71 17.04 -14.13 -12.07
CA ALA A 71 16.26 -12.95 -11.75
C ALA A 71 15.10 -12.78 -12.76
N PRO A 72 13.92 -12.27 -12.36
CA PRO A 72 12.79 -12.09 -13.28
C PRO A 72 13.12 -11.31 -14.56
N LEU A 73 14.04 -10.34 -14.48
CA LEU A 73 14.51 -9.59 -15.65
C LEU A 73 15.32 -10.44 -16.64
N GLU A 74 16.14 -11.36 -16.14
CA GLU A 74 16.92 -12.29 -16.98
C GLU A 74 16.00 -13.29 -17.67
N VAL A 75 15.01 -13.82 -16.94
CA VAL A 75 13.97 -14.69 -17.51
C VAL A 75 13.23 -13.96 -18.64
N TYR A 76 12.82 -12.72 -18.41
CA TYR A 76 12.14 -11.89 -19.42
C TYR A 76 12.99 -11.71 -20.68
N ASN A 77 14.28 -11.37 -20.55
CA ASN A 77 15.18 -11.23 -21.69
C ASN A 77 15.38 -12.55 -22.44
N THR A 78 15.54 -13.65 -21.69
CA THR A 78 15.70 -14.99 -22.27
C THR A 78 14.47 -15.38 -23.10
N LEU A 79 13.25 -15.13 -22.56
CA LEU A 79 12.01 -15.39 -23.28
C LEU A 79 11.85 -14.49 -24.52
N LEU A 80 12.25 -13.22 -24.42
CA LEU A 80 12.25 -12.29 -25.56
C LEU A 80 13.18 -12.75 -26.69
N ASP A 81 14.35 -13.30 -26.33
CA ASP A 81 15.31 -13.82 -27.29
C ASP A 81 14.83 -15.13 -27.95
N GLU A 82 13.97 -15.90 -27.26
CA GLU A 82 13.38 -17.16 -27.74
C GLU A 82 12.20 -16.97 -28.72
N GLY A 83 11.46 -15.85 -28.62
CA GLY A 83 10.36 -15.46 -29.55
C GLY A 83 8.97 -15.96 -29.16
#